data_AF-A0A0A1TC21-F1
#
_entry.id   AF-A0A0A1TC21-F1
#
_cell.length_a   1.000
_cell.length_b   1.000
_cell.length_c   1.000
_cell.angle_alpha   90.00
_cell.angle_beta   90.00
_cell.angle_gamma   90.00
#
_symmetry.space_group_name_H-M   'P 1'
#
loop_
_entity.id
_entity.type
_entity.pdbx_description
1 polymer ?
#
loop_
_entity_poly.entity_id
_entity_poly.type
_entity_poly.pdbx_seq_one_letter_code
_entity_poly.pdbx_strand_id
1 'polypeptide(L)'
;MVVFDGHEYLTAEEKRLKEDRERKKYWKKWGPYVSERQWATVREDYSPDGDAWSHFPHEHARSRAFRWGEDGIAGVCDTHGWENIGFSFWNEKDEFLKERLFGLSNPQGNHGESIKEAHFHLDNTPTVLSIHLAIRY
;
A
#
# COMPACT_ATOMS: atom_id res chain seq x y z
N MET A 1 -19.03 -19.18 -7.99
CA MET A 1 -20.45 -19.54 -7.84
C MET A 1 -20.48 -21.02 -7.61
N VAL A 2 -21.04 -21.46 -6.48
CA VAL A 2 -21.09 -22.89 -6.15
C VAL A 2 -22.43 -23.42 -6.63
N VAL A 3 -22.39 -24.41 -7.53
CA VAL A 3 -23.57 -25.13 -7.99
C VAL A 3 -23.68 -26.40 -7.17
N PHE A 4 -24.76 -26.56 -6.41
CA PHE A 4 -25.04 -27.77 -5.65
C PHE A 4 -26.48 -28.21 -5.90
N ASP A 5 -26.67 -29.45 -6.34
CA ASP A 5 -27.98 -30.04 -6.63
C ASP A 5 -28.86 -29.21 -7.59
N GLY A 6 -28.23 -28.63 -8.63
CA GLY A 6 -28.93 -27.78 -9.61
C GLY A 6 -29.30 -26.37 -9.12
N HIS A 7 -28.95 -26.02 -7.88
CA HIS A 7 -29.15 -24.69 -7.32
C HIS A 7 -27.83 -23.90 -7.29
N GLU A 8 -27.88 -22.65 -7.74
CA GLU A 8 -26.79 -21.70 -7.63
C GLU A 8 -26.82 -21.01 -6.26
N TYR A 9 -25.77 -21.22 -5.47
CA TYR A 9 -25.59 -20.50 -4.20
C TYR A 9 -24.51 -19.43 -4.38
N LEU A 10 -24.92 -18.18 -4.16
CA LEU A 10 -24.00 -17.06 -4.03
C LEU A 10 -23.51 -16.97 -2.59
N THR A 11 -22.19 -17.02 -2.43
CA THR A 11 -21.52 -16.68 -1.17
C THR A 11 -21.81 -15.23 -0.78
N ALA A 12 -21.61 -14.89 0.50
CA ALA A 12 -21.76 -13.51 0.96
C ALA A 12 -20.87 -12.53 0.16
N GLU A 13 -19.67 -12.96 -0.21
CA GLU A 13 -18.74 -12.12 -0.97
C GLU A 13 -19.17 -11.94 -2.41
N GLU A 14 -19.67 -12.99 -3.07
CA GLU A 14 -20.21 -12.86 -4.42
C GLU A 14 -21.43 -11.94 -4.48
N LYS A 15 -22.26 -11.93 -3.43
CA LYS A 15 -23.36 -10.97 -3.30
C LYS A 15 -22.84 -9.53 -3.22
N ARG A 16 -21.82 -9.25 -2.40
CA ARG A 16 -21.19 -7.92 -2.31
C ARG A 16 -20.56 -7.50 -3.63
N LEU A 17 -19.81 -8.37 -4.28
CA LEU A 17 -19.21 -8.11 -5.60
C LEU A 17 -20.25 -7.88 -6.69
N LYS A 18 -21.44 -8.49 -6.59
CA LYS A 18 -22.56 -8.21 -7.48
C LYS A 18 -23.19 -6.84 -7.18
N GLU A 19 -23.42 -6.51 -5.91
CA GLU A 19 -23.91 -5.19 -5.49
C GLU A 19 -22.98 -4.05 -5.92
N ASP A 20 -21.66 -4.27 -5.87
CA ASP A 20 -20.64 -3.33 -6.34
C ASP A 20 -20.68 -3.14 -7.86
N ARG A 21 -20.76 -4.24 -8.62
CA ARG A 21 -20.90 -4.20 -10.08
C ARG A 21 -22.19 -3.52 -10.54
N GLU A 22 -23.28 -3.77 -9.84
CA GLU A 22 -24.59 -3.14 -10.09
C GLU A 22 -24.69 -1.71 -9.53
N ARG A 23 -23.62 -1.19 -8.90
CA ARG A 23 -23.56 0.13 -8.26
C ARG A 23 -24.66 0.37 -7.21
N LYS A 24 -25.14 -0.70 -6.56
CA LYS A 24 -26.09 -0.61 -5.45
C LYS A 24 -25.39 -0.20 -4.15
N LYS A 25 -24.16 -0.68 -3.94
CA LYS A 25 -23.28 -0.32 -2.83
C LYS A 25 -21.83 -0.36 -3.31
N TYR A 26 -21.04 0.65 -2.94
CA TYR A 26 -19.66 0.79 -3.39
C TYR A 26 -18.70 0.08 -2.44
N TRP A 27 -18.71 -1.24 -2.45
CA TRP A 27 -17.90 -2.06 -1.56
C TRP A 27 -16.40 -1.89 -1.78
N LYS A 28 -15.99 -1.58 -3.01
CA LYS A 28 -14.59 -1.31 -3.36
C LYS A 28 -14.17 0.15 -3.21
N LYS A 29 -15.01 1.00 -2.59
CA LYS A 29 -14.67 2.43 -2.41
C LYS A 29 -13.39 2.61 -1.58
N TRP A 30 -13.15 1.72 -0.63
CA TRP A 30 -11.93 1.68 0.17
C TRP A 30 -11.21 0.37 -0.09
N GLY A 31 -9.88 0.41 -0.15
CA GLY A 31 -9.03 -0.70 -0.57
C GLY A 31 -7.59 -0.54 -0.12
N PRO A 32 -6.78 -1.61 -0.18
CA PRO A 32 -5.33 -1.51 -0.05
C PRO A 32 -4.73 -0.97 -1.37
N TYR A 33 -5.10 0.26 -1.71
CA TYR A 33 -4.57 0.94 -2.91
C TYR A 33 -3.38 1.85 -2.59
N VAL A 34 -3.01 1.95 -1.30
CA VAL A 34 -1.82 2.67 -0.84
C VAL A 34 -0.58 1.93 -1.28
N SER A 35 0.38 2.66 -1.84
CA SER A 35 1.67 2.09 -2.21
C SER A 35 2.46 1.76 -0.95
N GLU A 36 3.17 0.64 -0.89
CA GLU A 36 4.00 0.34 0.29
C GLU A 36 5.32 1.13 0.31
N ARG A 37 5.73 1.65 -0.85
CA ARG A 37 6.87 2.56 -1.04
C ARG A 37 6.63 3.49 -2.23
N GLN A 38 6.73 4.80 -2.03
CA GLN A 38 6.52 5.81 -3.07
C GLN A 38 7.49 7.01 -3.02
N TRP A 39 8.46 7.07 -2.09
CA TRP A 39 9.47 8.13 -2.10
C TRP A 39 10.41 8.05 -3.31
N ALA A 40 11.10 9.15 -3.65
CA ALA A 40 12.08 9.22 -4.76
C ALA A 40 11.53 8.75 -6.12
N THR A 41 10.29 9.13 -6.42
CA THR A 41 9.69 8.93 -7.75
C THR A 41 9.96 10.14 -8.63
N VAL A 42 9.96 9.93 -9.95
CA VAL A 42 10.16 11.02 -10.94
C VAL A 42 9.14 12.16 -10.78
N ARG A 43 7.94 11.88 -10.25
CA ARG A 43 6.93 12.92 -10.00
C ARG A 43 7.26 13.78 -8.78
N GLU A 44 7.95 13.21 -7.80
CA GLU A 44 8.47 13.92 -6.61
C GLU A 44 9.86 14.53 -6.85
N ASP A 45 10.34 14.53 -8.09
CA ASP A 45 11.62 15.12 -8.42
C ASP A 45 11.54 16.65 -8.46
N TYR A 46 12.23 17.27 -7.52
CA TYR A 46 12.43 18.72 -7.43
C TYR A 46 13.91 19.10 -7.52
N SER A 47 14.74 18.15 -7.97
CA SER A 47 16.16 18.37 -8.16
C SER A 47 16.42 19.33 -9.33
N PRO A 48 17.48 20.15 -9.27
CA PRO A 48 17.86 21.02 -10.40
C PRO A 48 18.34 20.25 -11.63
N ASP A 49 18.80 19.01 -11.45
CA ASP A 49 19.51 18.18 -12.42
C ASP A 49 18.73 16.94 -12.88
N GLY A 50 17.54 16.69 -12.33
CA GLY A 50 16.69 15.54 -12.68
C GLY A 50 17.09 14.23 -11.98
N ASP A 51 17.85 14.31 -10.88
CA ASP A 51 18.20 13.18 -10.02
C ASP A 51 17.20 12.99 -8.88
N ALA A 52 16.01 12.49 -9.22
CA ALA A 52 14.95 12.14 -8.27
C ALA A 52 15.43 11.19 -7.14
N TRP A 53 16.39 10.32 -7.46
CA TRP A 53 16.84 9.23 -6.63
C TRP A 53 17.80 9.66 -5.52
N SER A 54 18.70 10.60 -5.80
CA SER A 54 19.61 11.15 -4.79
C SER A 54 19.00 12.35 -4.06
N HIS A 55 18.13 13.12 -4.74
CA HIS A 55 17.53 14.32 -4.18
C HIS A 55 16.48 14.03 -3.09
N PHE A 56 15.85 12.85 -3.13
CA PHE A 56 14.83 12.45 -2.16
C PHE A 56 15.26 11.22 -1.33
N PRO A 57 16.16 11.39 -0.35
CA PRO A 57 16.62 10.28 0.50
C PRO A 57 15.52 9.80 1.45
N HIS A 58 15.72 8.60 2.01
CA HIS A 58 14.82 8.01 3.00
C HIS A 58 14.52 8.93 4.20
N GLU A 59 15.50 9.67 4.68
CA GLU A 59 15.33 10.60 5.81
C GLU A 59 14.28 11.68 5.49
N HIS A 60 14.30 12.22 4.27
CA HIS A 60 13.30 13.16 3.81
C HIS A 60 11.94 12.49 3.67
N ALA A 61 11.89 11.24 3.22
CA ALA A 61 10.61 10.54 3.07
C ALA A 61 9.86 10.40 4.40
N ARG A 62 10.57 10.34 5.52
CA ARG A 62 10.02 10.33 6.89
C ARG A 62 9.62 11.69 7.44
N SER A 63 10.12 12.76 6.82
CA SER A 63 10.07 14.10 7.40
C SER A 63 9.34 15.10 6.49
N ARG A 64 8.85 14.65 5.34
CA ARG A 64 8.25 15.49 4.30
C ARG A 64 6.92 14.89 3.84
N ALA A 65 5.92 15.75 3.67
CA ALA A 65 4.67 15.40 3.00
C ALA A 65 4.88 15.24 1.49
N PHE A 66 4.31 14.18 0.92
CA PHE A 66 4.35 13.91 -0.51
C PHE A 66 3.27 14.75 -1.20
N ARG A 67 3.44 15.01 -2.50
CA ARG A 67 2.50 15.79 -3.32
C ARG A 67 1.77 14.93 -4.34
N TRP A 68 2.39 13.85 -4.80
CA TRP A 68 1.92 13.03 -5.92
C TRP A 68 1.51 11.62 -5.52
N GLY A 69 1.37 11.36 -4.22
CA GLY A 69 0.74 10.18 -3.65
C GLY A 69 1.24 9.93 -2.23
N GLU A 70 0.93 8.77 -1.68
CA GLU A 70 1.21 8.42 -0.29
C GLU A 70 1.76 7.00 -0.23
N ASP A 71 2.59 6.73 0.79
CA ASP A 71 3.02 5.38 1.11
C ASP A 71 2.77 4.97 2.56
N GLY A 72 2.59 3.67 2.79
CA GLY A 72 2.31 3.15 4.11
C GLY A 72 2.32 1.62 4.20
N ILE A 73 2.75 1.08 5.34
CA ILE A 73 2.67 -0.36 5.62
C ILE A 73 1.21 -0.74 5.84
N ALA A 74 0.74 -1.75 5.10
CA ALA A 74 -0.64 -2.24 5.14
C ALA A 74 -1.69 -1.11 5.01
N GLY A 75 -1.37 -0.10 4.19
CA GLY A 75 -2.19 1.09 4.07
C GLY A 75 -3.53 0.82 3.37
N VAL A 76 -4.56 1.57 3.78
CA VAL A 76 -5.90 1.57 3.19
C VAL A 76 -6.23 2.97 2.71
N CYS A 77 -6.75 3.10 1.50
CA CYS A 77 -7.24 4.37 0.98
C CYS A 77 -8.50 4.21 0.17
N ASP A 78 -9.16 5.35 -0.09
CA ASP A 78 -10.27 5.37 -1.02
C ASP A 78 -9.77 5.16 -2.46
N THR A 79 -10.68 4.82 -3.39
CA THR A 79 -10.33 4.55 -4.80
C THR A 79 -9.59 5.68 -5.52
N HIS A 80 -9.65 6.92 -5.00
CA HIS A 80 -8.95 8.07 -5.57
C HIS A 80 -7.66 8.42 -4.83
N GLY A 81 -7.36 7.75 -3.70
CA GLY A 81 -6.17 8.00 -2.89
C GLY A 81 -6.16 9.36 -2.20
N TRP A 82 -7.33 9.93 -1.90
CA TRP A 82 -7.48 11.21 -1.22
C TRP A 82 -7.34 11.07 0.30
N GLU A 83 -7.87 9.99 0.86
CA GLU A 83 -7.75 9.66 2.28
C GLU A 83 -6.95 8.38 2.43
N ASN A 84 -5.81 8.45 3.13
CA ASN A 84 -4.89 7.34 3.32
C ASN A 84 -4.74 7.05 4.82
N ILE A 85 -4.88 5.80 5.20
CA ILE A 85 -4.68 5.29 6.56
C ILE A 85 -3.51 4.31 6.48
N GLY A 86 -2.42 4.61 7.17
CA GLY A 86 -1.24 3.75 7.27
C GLY A 86 -1.01 3.29 8.71
N PHE A 87 -0.31 2.18 8.87
CA PHE A 87 0.12 1.71 10.18
C PHE A 87 1.60 2.01 10.42
N SER A 88 1.91 2.40 11.66
CA SER A 88 3.26 2.72 12.10
C SER A 88 3.68 1.73 13.18
N PHE A 89 4.84 1.10 13.03
CA PHE A 89 5.35 0.06 13.94
C PHE A 89 6.66 0.50 14.57
N TRP A 90 6.85 0.21 15.85
CA TRP A 90 8.13 0.43 16.53
C TRP A 90 8.83 -0.90 16.76
N ASN A 91 10.11 -0.99 16.38
CA ASN A 91 10.93 -2.18 16.59
C ASN A 91 11.82 -2.09 17.84
N GLU A 92 11.66 -1.03 18.65
CA GLU A 92 12.44 -0.74 19.86
C GLU A 92 13.95 -0.54 19.67
N LYS A 93 14.46 -0.67 18.43
CA LYS A 93 15.88 -0.53 18.10
C LYS A 93 16.18 0.79 17.43
N ASP A 94 15.28 1.22 16.56
CA ASP A 94 15.42 2.47 15.84
C ASP A 94 14.78 3.62 16.62
N GLU A 95 15.36 4.82 16.48
CA GLU A 95 14.84 6.06 17.09
C GLU A 95 13.54 6.56 16.44
N PHE A 96 12.89 5.75 15.60
CA PHE A 96 11.75 6.15 14.81
C PHE A 96 10.77 5.01 14.52
N LEU A 97 9.53 5.40 14.21
CA LEU A 97 8.48 4.49 13.78
C LEU A 97 8.68 4.09 12.32
N LYS A 98 8.50 2.80 12.04
CA LYS A 98 8.45 2.23 10.70
C LYS A 98 7.04 2.40 10.15
N GLU A 99 6.90 3.34 9.24
CA GLU A 99 5.62 3.67 8.58
C GLU A 99 5.55 3.09 7.17
N ARG A 100 6.69 2.69 6.61
CA ARG A 100 6.87 2.22 5.23
C ARG A 100 7.99 1.19 5.14
N LEU A 101 7.92 0.34 4.13
CA LEU A 101 8.93 -0.67 3.88
C LEU A 101 10.20 -0.03 3.29
N PHE A 102 11.35 -0.60 3.59
CA PHE A 102 12.61 0.02 3.23
C PHE A 102 13.02 -0.33 1.80
N GLY A 103 13.14 0.70 0.95
CA GLY A 103 13.72 0.58 -0.39
C GLY A 103 14.46 1.87 -0.77
N LEU A 104 15.79 1.85 -0.79
CA LEU A 104 16.62 3.00 -1.17
C LEU A 104 16.78 3.09 -2.69
N SER A 105 17.28 4.23 -3.16
CA SER A 105 17.72 4.40 -4.53
C SER A 105 19.01 3.62 -4.82
N ASN A 106 19.22 3.20 -6.08
CA ASN A 106 20.38 2.43 -6.55
C ASN A 106 21.76 2.94 -6.06
N PRO A 107 22.03 4.26 -5.96
CA PRO A 107 23.33 4.76 -5.48
C PRO A 107 23.64 4.42 -4.02
N GLN A 108 22.64 4.04 -3.21
CA GLN A 108 22.83 3.72 -1.79
C GLN A 108 23.20 2.24 -1.52
N GLY A 109 23.63 1.50 -2.56
CA GLY A 109 24.27 0.18 -2.42
C GLY A 109 23.28 -0.99 -2.27
N ASN A 110 23.56 -1.95 -1.37
CA ASN A 110 22.75 -3.16 -1.10
C ASN A 110 21.28 -2.88 -0.74
N HIS A 111 20.92 -1.61 -0.62
CA HIS A 111 19.64 -1.10 -0.24
C HIS A 111 18.79 -0.59 -1.42
N GLY A 112 19.22 -0.76 -2.68
CA GLY A 112 18.53 -0.26 -3.88
C GLY A 112 17.06 -0.67 -4.05
N GLU A 113 16.44 -0.13 -5.10
CA GLU A 113 15.01 0.20 -5.33
C GLU A 113 13.93 -0.78 -4.83
N SER A 114 14.27 -2.05 -4.73
CA SER A 114 13.37 -3.10 -4.26
C SER A 114 13.26 -3.13 -2.74
N ILE A 115 12.03 -3.24 -2.26
CA ILE A 115 11.72 -3.56 -0.86
C ILE A 115 12.56 -4.76 -0.42
N LYS A 116 13.27 -4.63 0.70
CA LYS A 116 14.17 -5.69 1.20
C LYS A 116 13.47 -6.64 2.16
N GLU A 117 12.37 -6.19 2.74
CA GLU A 117 11.51 -7.01 3.57
C GLU A 117 10.72 -8.00 2.71
N ALA A 118 10.83 -9.28 3.03
CA ALA A 118 9.97 -10.29 2.43
C ALA A 118 8.56 -10.12 3.01
N HIS A 119 7.66 -9.53 2.23
CA HIS A 119 6.27 -9.32 2.62
C HIS A 119 5.33 -9.93 1.58
N PHE A 120 4.19 -10.42 2.05
CA PHE A 120 3.17 -11.03 1.22
C PHE A 120 1.79 -10.57 1.69
N HIS A 121 1.02 -10.01 0.76
CA HIS A 121 -0.43 -9.89 0.94
C HIS A 121 -1.02 -11.29 0.81
N LEU A 122 -1.41 -11.88 1.93
CA LEU A 122 -1.96 -13.24 1.96
C LEU A 122 -3.46 -13.22 1.68
N ASP A 123 -4.19 -12.30 2.29
CA ASP A 123 -5.63 -12.15 2.09
C ASP A 123 -6.05 -10.69 2.19
N ASN A 124 -7.00 -10.30 1.36
CA ASN A 124 -7.77 -9.09 1.56
C ASN A 124 -9.19 -9.29 1.05
N THR A 125 -10.17 -8.94 1.88
CA THR A 125 -11.57 -8.89 1.41
C THR A 125 -11.77 -7.65 0.54
N PRO A 126 -12.58 -7.70 -0.53
CA PRO A 126 -12.95 -6.53 -1.32
C PRO A 126 -13.55 -5.36 -0.52
N THR A 127 -14.07 -5.63 0.69
CA THR A 127 -14.55 -4.63 1.66
C THR A 127 -13.51 -4.15 2.66
N VAL A 128 -12.27 -4.64 2.58
CA VAL A 128 -11.15 -4.35 3.49
C VAL A 128 -11.45 -4.60 4.98
N LEU A 129 -12.39 -5.51 5.26
CA LEU A 129 -12.72 -5.86 6.64
C LEU A 129 -11.55 -6.59 7.31
N SER A 130 -10.76 -7.31 6.52
CA SER A 130 -9.56 -8.01 6.95
C SER A 130 -8.48 -7.85 5.91
N ILE A 131 -7.33 -7.35 6.34
CA ILE A 131 -6.06 -7.40 5.61
C ILE A 131 -5.15 -8.37 6.37
N HIS A 132 -4.63 -9.35 5.66
CA HIS A 132 -3.58 -10.22 6.17
C HIS A 132 -2.28 -9.92 5.42
N LEU A 133 -1.38 -9.22 6.10
CA LEU A 133 -0.03 -8.95 5.64
C LEU A 133 0.95 -9.76 6.48
N ALA A 134 1.73 -10.62 5.84
CA ALA A 134 2.85 -11.29 6.49
C ALA A 134 4.13 -10.55 6.14
N ILE A 135 4.86 -10.07 7.14
CA ILE A 135 6.19 -9.46 6.99
C ILE A 135 7.20 -10.38 7.69
N ARG A 136 8.23 -10.78 6.97
CA ARG A 136 9.34 -11.57 7.51
C ARG A 136 10.60 -10.73 7.52
N TYR A 137 11.09 -10.48 8.74
CA TYR A 137 12.40 -9.89 9.02
C TYR A 137 13.51 -10.94 8.91
#